data_AF-A0A9P1EWG8-F1
#
_entry.id   AF-A0A9P1EWG8-F1
#
_cell.length_a   1.000
_cell.length_b   1.000
_cell.length_c   1.000
_cell.angle_alpha   90.00
_cell.angle_beta   90.00
_cell.angle_gamma   90.00
#
_symmetry.space_group_name_H-M   'P 1'
#
loop_
_entity.id
_entity.type
_entity.pdbx_description
1 polymer ?
#
loop_
_entity_poly.entity_id
_entity_poly.type
_entity_poly.pdbx_seq_one_letter_code
_entity_poly.pdbx_strand_id
1 'polypeptide(L)'
;MATRRRIGVAAIQKRQETANKFAAKGDQLAGEQLAQFSQQLDQLSAGLEMFAQRHRDEIKKNSQFRRYFQEMCASVGVDPLASSKGFWAKALGFGDFYYELGIQIVEICLSTTHINGGIMTVEEIRNRLMRTRSRTRKDTISTDDILRAVDKLKVLGNGFELVPLGGGRFLVQSVPGELSMDHSRVLQLAEDAAYVTKELIMDKLR
;
A
#
# COMPACT_ATOMS: atom_id res chain seq x y z
N MET A 1 -33.64 -57.67 26.52
CA MET A 1 -32.78 -57.68 25.31
C MET A 1 -33.25 -56.54 24.39
N ALA A 2 -32.41 -55.52 24.19
CA ALA A 2 -32.77 -54.35 23.40
C ALA A 2 -32.71 -54.67 21.89
N THR A 3 -33.85 -54.58 21.22
CA THR A 3 -33.99 -54.79 19.77
C THR A 3 -33.39 -53.62 19.00
N ARG A 4 -32.19 -53.80 18.46
CA ARG A 4 -31.60 -52.91 17.43
C ARG A 4 -32.45 -53.00 16.16
N ARG A 5 -33.28 -51.99 15.89
CA ARG A 5 -33.94 -51.79 14.59
C ARG A 5 -32.86 -51.65 13.51
N ARG A 6 -32.78 -52.61 12.59
CA ARG A 6 -31.92 -52.55 11.40
C ARG A 6 -32.48 -51.48 10.46
N ILE A 7 -31.74 -50.40 10.27
CA ILE A 7 -32.01 -49.38 9.25
C ILE A 7 -31.90 -50.08 7.89
N GLY A 8 -32.97 -50.07 7.09
CA GLY A 8 -33.00 -50.76 5.79
C GLY A 8 -32.01 -50.16 4.80
N VAL A 9 -31.35 -51.00 4.00
CA VAL A 9 -30.35 -50.62 2.98
C VAL A 9 -30.89 -49.55 2.02
N ALA A 10 -32.18 -49.64 1.65
CA ALA A 10 -32.87 -48.65 0.83
C ALA A 10 -32.94 -47.24 1.47
N ALA A 11 -33.06 -47.15 2.80
CA ALA A 11 -33.06 -45.87 3.50
C ALA A 11 -31.66 -45.24 3.52
N ILE A 12 -30.59 -46.06 3.59
CA ILE A 12 -29.20 -45.61 3.50
C ILE A 12 -28.90 -45.11 2.08
N GLN A 13 -29.33 -45.86 1.05
CA GLN A 13 -29.12 -45.49 -0.35
C GLN A 13 -29.87 -44.21 -0.72
N LYS A 14 -31.13 -44.06 -0.27
CA LYS A 14 -31.90 -42.82 -0.45
C LYS A 14 -31.28 -41.63 0.28
N ARG A 15 -30.68 -41.84 1.46
CA ARG A 15 -29.95 -40.82 2.21
C ARG A 15 -28.65 -40.40 1.50
N GLN A 16 -27.94 -41.36 0.89
CA GLN A 16 -26.75 -41.08 0.09
C GLN A 16 -27.10 -40.31 -1.20
N GLU A 17 -28.14 -40.72 -1.92
CA GLU A 17 -28.59 -40.02 -3.13
C GLU A 17 -29.05 -38.59 -2.84
N THR A 18 -29.78 -38.38 -1.74
CA THR A 18 -30.18 -37.03 -1.33
C THR A 18 -28.97 -36.19 -0.95
N ALA A 19 -28.01 -36.73 -0.18
CA ALA A 19 -26.77 -36.03 0.14
C ALA A 19 -25.97 -35.65 -1.13
N ASN A 20 -25.84 -36.56 -2.10
CA ASN A 20 -25.17 -36.29 -3.38
C ASN A 20 -25.89 -35.20 -4.19
N LYS A 21 -27.24 -35.18 -4.20
CA LYS A 21 -28.02 -34.14 -4.86
C LYS A 21 -27.86 -32.77 -4.19
N PHE A 22 -27.82 -32.73 -2.85
CA PHE A 22 -27.56 -31.49 -2.11
C PHE A 22 -26.14 -30.98 -2.35
N ALA A 23 -25.13 -31.86 -2.39
CA ALA A 23 -23.75 -31.50 -2.72
C ALA A 23 -23.65 -30.93 -4.14
N ALA A 24 -24.17 -31.63 -5.14
CA ALA A 24 -24.15 -31.16 -6.53
C ALA A 24 -24.89 -29.82 -6.71
N LYS A 25 -26.02 -29.62 -6.01
CA LYS A 25 -26.73 -28.33 -6.04
C LYS A 25 -25.95 -27.23 -5.30
N GLY A 26 -25.25 -27.57 -4.22
CA GLY A 26 -24.33 -26.66 -3.53
C GLY A 26 -23.18 -26.20 -4.43
N ASP A 27 -22.54 -27.13 -5.14
CA ASP A 27 -21.47 -26.83 -6.09
C ASP A 27 -21.97 -25.96 -7.26
N GLN A 28 -23.17 -26.27 -7.77
CA GLN A 28 -23.80 -25.45 -8.81
C GLN A 28 -24.06 -24.02 -8.33
N LEU A 29 -24.65 -23.85 -7.13
CA LEU A 29 -24.92 -22.53 -6.57
C LEU A 29 -23.63 -21.74 -6.30
N ALA A 30 -22.59 -22.40 -5.80
CA ALA A 30 -21.28 -21.79 -5.62
C ALA A 30 -20.67 -21.33 -6.97
N GLY A 31 -20.79 -22.15 -8.02
CA GLY A 31 -20.35 -21.80 -9.37
C GLY A 31 -21.11 -20.61 -9.96
N GLU A 32 -22.44 -20.58 -9.82
CA GLU A 32 -23.29 -19.46 -10.24
C GLU A 32 -22.92 -18.17 -9.49
N GLN A 33 -22.66 -18.26 -8.18
CA GLN A 33 -22.27 -17.12 -7.36
C GLN A 33 -20.88 -16.59 -7.73
N LEU A 34 -19.91 -17.47 -8.02
CA LEU A 34 -18.58 -17.07 -8.50
C LEU A 34 -18.65 -16.38 -9.87
N ALA A 35 -19.47 -16.89 -10.79
CA ALA A 35 -19.67 -16.27 -12.10
C ALA A 35 -20.29 -14.86 -11.96
N GLN A 36 -21.27 -14.70 -11.08
CA GLN A 36 -21.86 -13.40 -10.77
C GLN A 36 -20.83 -12.44 -10.15
N PHE A 37 -20.00 -12.90 -9.22
CA PHE A 37 -18.94 -12.08 -8.63
C PHE A 37 -17.91 -11.65 -9.67
N SER A 38 -17.48 -12.55 -10.56
CA SER A 38 -16.56 -12.21 -11.65
C SER A 38 -17.14 -11.09 -12.53
N GLN A 39 -18.42 -11.21 -12.91
CA GLN A 39 -19.07 -10.19 -13.72
C GLN A 39 -19.16 -8.83 -13.00
N GLN A 40 -19.42 -8.83 -11.69
CA GLN A 40 -19.44 -7.59 -10.90
C GLN A 40 -18.05 -6.95 -10.80
N LEU A 41 -16.99 -7.75 -10.65
CA LEU A 41 -15.61 -7.25 -10.65
C LEU A 41 -15.22 -6.64 -11.99
N ASP A 42 -15.65 -7.24 -13.10
CA ASP A 42 -15.41 -6.69 -14.45
C ASP A 42 -16.12 -5.35 -14.65
N GLN A 43 -17.40 -5.26 -14.25
CA GLN A 43 -18.17 -4.01 -14.30
C GLN A 43 -17.54 -2.91 -13.44
N LEU A 44 -17.11 -3.27 -12.23
CA LEU A 44 -16.45 -2.35 -11.31
C LEU A 44 -15.11 -1.86 -11.86
N SER A 45 -14.32 -2.77 -12.44
CA SER A 45 -13.04 -2.44 -13.06
C SER A 45 -13.23 -1.47 -14.24
N ALA A 46 -14.20 -1.73 -15.11
CA ALA A 46 -14.52 -0.82 -16.21
C ALA A 46 -15.04 0.55 -15.73
N GLY A 47 -15.88 0.56 -14.68
CA GLY A 47 -16.40 1.80 -14.08
C GLY A 47 -15.29 2.66 -13.46
N LEU A 48 -14.38 2.03 -12.71
CA LEU A 48 -13.21 2.67 -12.14
C LEU A 48 -12.24 3.18 -13.22
N GLU A 49 -12.10 2.47 -14.34
CA GLU A 49 -11.31 2.92 -15.49
C GLU A 49 -11.88 4.21 -16.07
N MET A 50 -13.18 4.21 -16.40
CA MET A 50 -13.86 5.39 -16.93
C MET A 50 -13.79 6.57 -15.97
N PHE A 51 -13.98 6.31 -14.66
CA PHE A 51 -13.88 7.33 -13.63
C PHE A 51 -12.50 7.99 -13.66
N ALA A 52 -11.44 7.20 -13.63
CA ALA A 52 -10.11 7.77 -13.55
C ALA A 52 -9.59 8.33 -14.88
N GLN A 53 -10.10 7.88 -16.03
CA GLN A 53 -9.88 8.57 -17.31
C GLN A 53 -10.55 9.95 -17.31
N ARG A 54 -11.80 10.05 -16.84
CA ARG A 54 -12.56 11.32 -16.77
C ARG A 54 -11.95 12.31 -15.78
N HIS A 55 -11.45 11.81 -14.65
CA HIS A 55 -10.90 12.63 -13.57
C HIS A 55 -9.37 12.63 -13.52
N ARG A 56 -8.69 12.26 -14.63
CA ARG A 56 -7.23 12.08 -14.67
C ARG A 56 -6.45 13.28 -14.15
N ASP A 57 -6.81 14.48 -14.59
CA ASP A 57 -6.11 15.71 -14.19
C ASP A 57 -6.38 16.08 -12.74
N GLU A 58 -7.59 15.83 -12.23
CA GLU A 58 -7.94 16.06 -10.83
C GLU A 58 -7.17 15.12 -9.91
N ILE A 59 -7.07 13.84 -10.28
CA ILE A 59 -6.24 12.85 -9.59
C ILE A 59 -4.78 13.29 -9.57
N LYS A 60 -4.27 13.85 -10.68
CA LYS A 60 -2.87 14.29 -10.77
C LYS A 60 -2.56 15.57 -9.99
N LYS A 61 -3.47 16.55 -9.98
CA LYS A 61 -3.21 17.89 -9.41
C LYS A 61 -3.62 18.01 -7.94
N ASN A 62 -4.68 17.31 -7.54
CA ASN A 62 -5.28 17.40 -6.21
C ASN A 62 -4.94 16.17 -5.36
N SER A 63 -4.04 16.36 -4.38
CA SER A 63 -3.63 15.32 -3.43
C SER A 63 -4.80 14.71 -2.63
N GLN A 64 -5.81 15.51 -2.25
CA GLN A 64 -6.96 15.01 -1.51
C GLN A 64 -7.82 14.08 -2.38
N PHE A 65 -8.09 14.48 -3.63
CA PHE A 65 -8.85 13.66 -4.58
C PHE A 65 -8.10 12.37 -4.91
N ARG A 66 -6.77 12.47 -5.10
CA ARG A 66 -5.88 11.33 -5.29
C ARG A 66 -5.99 10.31 -4.15
N ARG A 67 -6.01 10.78 -2.90
CA ARG A 67 -6.15 9.92 -1.72
C ARG A 67 -7.48 9.18 -1.70
N TYR A 68 -8.59 9.87 -1.94
CA TYR A 68 -9.90 9.23 -1.99
C TYR A 68 -10.00 8.19 -3.11
N PHE A 69 -9.43 8.48 -4.28
CA PHE A 69 -9.36 7.52 -5.37
C PHE A 69 -8.60 6.25 -4.96
N GLN A 70 -7.49 6.38 -4.24
CA GLN A 70 -6.74 5.23 -3.73
C GLN A 70 -7.48 4.45 -2.65
N GLU A 71 -8.12 5.13 -1.70
CA GLU A 71 -8.96 4.48 -0.67
C GLU A 71 -10.08 3.66 -1.32
N MET A 72 -10.69 4.20 -2.37
CA MET A 72 -11.69 3.47 -3.17
C MET A 72 -11.09 2.23 -3.82
N CYS A 73 -9.94 2.32 -4.51
CA CYS A 73 -9.28 1.15 -5.11
C CYS A 73 -8.90 0.11 -4.05
N ALA A 74 -8.37 0.54 -2.90
CA ALA A 74 -7.95 -0.34 -1.81
C ALA A 74 -9.13 -1.09 -1.18
N SER A 75 -10.31 -0.47 -1.04
CA SER A 75 -11.50 -1.13 -0.49
C SER A 75 -12.00 -2.31 -1.34
N VAL A 76 -11.68 -2.31 -2.64
CA VAL A 76 -11.99 -3.39 -3.59
C VAL A 76 -10.85 -4.42 -3.68
N GLY A 77 -9.71 -4.16 -3.02
CA GLY A 77 -8.52 -5.00 -3.13
C GLY A 77 -7.71 -4.75 -4.41
N VAL A 78 -7.90 -3.59 -5.04
CA VAL A 78 -7.17 -3.18 -6.24
C VAL A 78 -6.06 -2.21 -5.87
N ASP A 79 -4.82 -2.52 -6.21
CA ASP A 79 -3.70 -1.58 -6.10
C ASP A 79 -3.48 -0.87 -7.45
N PRO A 80 -3.82 0.42 -7.57
CA PRO A 80 -3.64 1.17 -8.81
C PRO A 80 -2.16 1.40 -9.17
N LEU A 81 -1.21 1.04 -8.28
CA LEU A 81 0.24 1.22 -8.44
C LEU A 81 1.03 -0.08 -8.63
N ALA A 82 0.39 -1.25 -8.55
CA ALA A 82 1.11 -2.53 -8.51
C ALA A 82 1.79 -2.94 -9.83
N SER A 83 1.35 -2.42 -10.99
CA SER A 83 1.96 -2.84 -12.26
C SER A 83 1.86 -1.78 -13.35
N SER A 84 3.00 -1.48 -13.97
CA SER A 84 3.11 -0.66 -15.19
C SER A 84 2.48 -1.34 -16.43
N LYS A 85 2.35 -2.68 -16.39
CA LYS A 85 1.56 -3.48 -17.35
C LYS A 85 0.14 -3.77 -16.86
N GLY A 86 -0.18 -3.33 -15.64
CA GLY A 86 -1.50 -3.45 -15.06
C GLY A 86 -2.45 -2.53 -15.80
N PHE A 87 -3.70 -2.97 -15.89
CA PHE A 87 -4.82 -2.24 -16.45
C PHE A 87 -4.83 -0.75 -16.02
N TRP A 88 -4.54 -0.48 -14.73
CA TRP A 88 -4.53 0.84 -14.12
C TRP A 88 -3.39 1.77 -14.56
N ALA A 89 -2.15 1.28 -14.67
CA ALA A 89 -1.04 2.15 -15.06
C ALA A 89 -1.16 2.59 -16.52
N LYS A 90 -1.57 1.68 -17.42
CA LYS A 90 -1.75 1.96 -18.85
C LYS A 90 -2.98 2.83 -19.13
N ALA A 91 -4.09 2.62 -18.41
CA ALA A 91 -5.32 3.38 -18.62
C ALA A 91 -5.27 4.78 -17.98
N LEU A 92 -4.57 4.96 -16.85
CA LEU A 92 -4.70 6.17 -16.03
C LEU A 92 -3.46 7.07 -16.01
N GLY A 93 -2.27 6.54 -16.32
CA GLY A 93 -1.00 7.27 -16.07
C GLY A 93 -0.83 7.69 -14.61
N PHE A 94 -1.47 6.95 -13.71
CA PHE A 94 -1.43 7.12 -12.26
C PHE A 94 -0.11 6.59 -11.70
N GLY A 95 0.35 5.45 -12.23
CA GLY A 95 1.69 4.91 -11.98
C GLY A 95 2.78 5.93 -12.33
N ASP A 96 2.65 6.62 -13.46
CA ASP A 96 3.64 7.62 -13.92
C ASP A 96 3.90 8.72 -12.87
N PHE A 97 2.86 9.18 -12.17
CA PHE A 97 3.01 10.17 -11.11
C PHE A 97 3.89 9.64 -9.97
N TYR A 98 3.64 8.42 -9.50
CA TYR A 98 4.41 7.82 -8.40
C TYR A 98 5.81 7.38 -8.82
N TYR A 99 5.98 6.95 -10.08
CA TYR A 99 7.31 6.67 -10.63
C TYR A 99 8.15 7.94 -10.74
N GLU A 100 7.57 9.03 -11.28
CA GLU A 100 8.24 10.32 -11.33
C GLU A 100 8.54 10.87 -9.92
N LEU A 101 7.58 10.76 -9.00
CA LEU A 101 7.78 11.15 -7.61
C LEU A 101 8.90 10.33 -6.95
N GLY A 102 8.93 9.01 -7.18
CA GLY A 102 9.98 8.12 -6.70
C GLY A 102 11.37 8.52 -7.20
N ILE A 103 11.51 8.81 -8.50
CA ILE A 103 12.77 9.29 -9.08
C ILE A 103 13.23 10.58 -8.40
N GLN A 104 12.33 11.55 -8.21
CA GLN A 104 12.69 12.81 -7.55
C GLN A 104 13.08 12.64 -6.08
N ILE A 105 12.44 11.70 -5.36
CA ILE A 105 12.83 11.33 -4.00
C ILE A 105 14.25 10.75 -4.01
N VAL A 106 14.55 9.85 -4.95
CA VAL A 106 15.91 9.27 -5.12
C VAL A 106 16.94 10.36 -5.39
N GLU A 107 16.66 11.30 -6.30
CA GLU A 107 17.55 12.43 -6.62
C GLU A 107 17.83 13.30 -5.39
N ILE A 108 16.79 13.66 -4.62
CA ILE A 108 16.92 14.45 -3.40
C ILE A 108 17.79 13.69 -2.39
N CYS A 109 17.52 12.40 -2.18
CA CYS A 109 18.28 11.58 -1.25
C CYS A 109 19.75 11.51 -1.65
N LEU A 110 20.06 11.17 -2.91
CA LEU A 110 21.43 11.12 -3.44
C LEU A 110 22.16 12.46 -3.31
N SER A 111 21.49 13.57 -3.60
CA SER A 111 22.09 14.91 -3.52
C SER A 111 22.41 15.35 -2.08
N THR A 112 21.79 14.73 -1.08
CA THR A 112 21.91 15.13 0.33
C THR A 112 22.66 14.14 1.20
N THR A 113 23.00 12.96 0.68
CA THR A 113 23.70 11.90 1.41
C THR A 113 24.97 12.39 2.12
N HIS A 114 25.73 13.30 1.50
CA HIS A 114 26.96 13.86 2.08
C HIS A 114 26.72 14.78 3.29
N ILE A 115 25.48 15.24 3.51
CA ILE A 115 25.09 16.15 4.59
C ILE A 115 24.42 15.40 5.74
N ASN A 116 23.52 14.47 5.42
CA ASN A 116 22.65 13.81 6.39
C ASN A 116 22.93 12.31 6.56
N GLY A 117 23.94 11.76 5.87
CA GLY A 117 24.29 10.35 5.92
C GLY A 117 23.26 9.41 5.29
N GLY A 118 22.32 9.93 4.49
CA GLY A 118 21.26 9.14 3.85
C GLY A 118 20.03 8.91 4.71
N ILE A 119 19.80 9.75 5.72
CA ILE A 119 18.59 9.74 6.55
C ILE A 119 17.92 11.11 6.47
N MET A 120 16.63 11.16 6.17
CA MET A 120 15.88 12.41 6.03
C MET A 120 14.42 12.25 6.46
N THR A 121 13.83 13.27 7.10
CA THR A 121 12.39 13.27 7.41
C THR A 121 11.55 13.38 6.15
N VAL A 122 10.36 12.77 6.17
CA VAL A 122 9.40 12.91 5.06
C VAL A 122 9.01 14.37 4.83
N GLU A 123 8.93 15.17 5.90
CA GLU A 123 8.68 16.61 5.84
C GLU A 123 9.79 17.37 5.09
N GLU A 124 11.05 17.06 5.36
CA GLU A 124 12.20 17.67 4.68
C GLU A 124 12.20 17.30 3.19
N ILE A 125 11.92 16.03 2.84
CA ILE A 125 11.76 15.57 1.45
C ILE A 125 10.62 16.35 0.77
N ARG A 126 9.47 16.47 1.43
CA ARG A 126 8.31 17.22 0.92
C ARG A 126 8.66 18.67 0.64
N ASN A 127 9.34 19.34 1.59
CA ASN A 127 9.75 20.72 1.45
C ASN A 127 10.71 20.92 0.27
N ARG A 128 11.68 20.00 0.09
CA ARG A 128 12.61 20.02 -1.04
C ARG A 128 11.90 19.77 -2.37
N LEU A 129 11.01 18.79 -2.45
CA LEU A 129 10.18 18.52 -3.63
C LEU A 129 9.35 19.74 -4.03
N MET A 130 8.66 20.37 -3.07
CA MET A 130 7.83 21.54 -3.32
C MET A 130 8.67 22.73 -3.80
N ARG A 131 9.88 22.93 -3.26
CA ARG A 131 10.81 23.97 -3.74
C ARG A 131 11.21 23.74 -5.20
N THR A 132 11.63 22.52 -5.55
CA THR A 132 12.03 22.17 -6.92
C THR A 132 10.88 22.29 -7.91
N ARG A 133 9.67 21.89 -7.51
CA ARG A 133 8.47 21.91 -8.38
C ARG A 133 7.79 23.28 -8.47
N SER A 134 7.94 24.16 -7.49
CA SER A 134 7.23 25.45 -7.42
C SER A 134 7.38 26.34 -8.67
N ARG A 135 8.46 26.16 -9.45
CA ARG A 135 8.74 26.93 -10.67
C ARG A 135 8.05 26.35 -11.92
N THR A 136 7.69 25.07 -11.92
CA THR A 136 7.24 24.35 -13.12
C THR A 136 5.87 23.72 -12.98
N ARG A 137 5.43 23.36 -11.76
CA ARG A 137 4.17 22.65 -11.50
C ARG A 137 3.51 23.13 -10.21
N LYS A 138 2.17 23.16 -10.21
CA LYS A 138 1.34 23.49 -9.03
C LYS A 138 0.72 22.26 -8.37
N ASP A 139 1.18 21.06 -8.72
CA ASP A 139 0.64 19.82 -8.17
C ASP A 139 0.94 19.72 -6.67
N THR A 140 -0.09 19.41 -5.88
CA THR A 140 0.07 19.23 -4.44
C THR A 140 0.58 17.82 -4.14
N ILE A 141 1.64 17.74 -3.32
CA ILE A 141 2.21 16.48 -2.83
C ILE A 141 1.91 16.38 -1.34
N SER A 142 1.23 15.30 -0.96
CA SER A 142 0.95 14.95 0.43
C SER A 142 2.05 14.07 1.04
N THR A 143 2.07 13.96 2.36
CA THR A 143 2.93 13.00 3.08
C THR A 143 2.64 11.57 2.63
N ASP A 144 1.36 11.21 2.45
CA ASP A 144 0.92 9.89 1.98
C ASP A 144 1.48 9.56 0.58
N ASP A 145 1.56 10.55 -0.31
CA ASP A 145 2.16 10.38 -1.63
C ASP A 145 3.63 9.96 -1.54
N ILE A 146 4.39 10.57 -0.62
CA ILE A 146 5.80 10.26 -0.40
C ILE A 146 5.95 8.87 0.21
N LEU A 147 5.16 8.55 1.25
CA LEU A 147 5.20 7.23 1.89
C LEU A 147 4.93 6.11 0.87
N ARG A 148 3.92 6.27 0.02
CA ARG A 148 3.62 5.31 -1.05
C ARG A 148 4.72 5.22 -2.09
N ALA A 149 5.26 6.36 -2.53
CA ALA A 149 6.35 6.37 -3.51
C ALA A 149 7.58 5.63 -2.96
N VAL A 150 7.96 5.88 -1.70
CA VAL A 150 9.09 5.21 -1.05
C VAL A 150 8.81 3.71 -0.87
N ASP A 151 7.61 3.33 -0.46
CA ASP A 151 7.24 1.91 -0.34
C ASP A 151 7.36 1.17 -1.68
N LYS A 152 7.02 1.84 -2.79
CA LYS A 152 7.22 1.29 -4.14
C LYS A 152 8.68 1.22 -4.58
N LEU A 153 9.59 2.00 -4.00
CA LEU A 153 11.02 1.91 -4.30
C LEU A 153 11.66 0.62 -3.74
N LYS A 154 11.03 -0.06 -2.78
CA LYS A 154 11.53 -1.33 -2.22
C LYS A 154 11.72 -2.44 -3.25
N VAL A 155 11.01 -2.37 -4.38
CA VAL A 155 11.20 -3.34 -5.49
C VAL A 155 12.59 -3.27 -6.11
N LEU A 156 13.33 -2.18 -5.89
CA LEU A 156 14.71 -2.00 -6.35
C LEU A 156 15.74 -2.62 -5.38
N GLY A 157 15.28 -3.17 -4.25
CA GLY A 157 16.11 -3.73 -3.18
C GLY A 157 16.08 -2.91 -1.89
N ASN A 158 16.98 -3.23 -0.95
CA ASN A 158 17.03 -2.66 0.40
C ASN A 158 17.72 -1.28 0.46
N GLY A 159 17.51 -0.44 -0.56
CA GLY A 159 18.13 0.88 -0.65
C GLY A 159 17.26 2.00 -0.08
N PHE A 160 15.94 1.80 -0.02
CA PHE A 160 14.98 2.81 0.45
C PHE A 160 14.03 2.19 1.48
N GLU A 161 14.11 2.67 2.72
CA GLU A 161 13.30 2.18 3.83
C GLU A 161 12.61 3.31 4.58
N LEU A 162 11.42 3.01 5.11
CA LEU A 162 10.67 3.91 5.98
C LEU A 162 10.92 3.52 7.44
N VAL A 163 11.45 4.45 8.22
CA VAL A 163 11.71 4.25 9.64
C VAL A 163 10.70 5.06 10.44
N PRO A 164 9.83 4.42 11.24
CA PRO A 164 8.83 5.12 12.02
C PRO A 164 9.46 5.94 13.15
N LEU A 165 9.05 7.19 13.25
CA LEU A 165 9.32 8.08 14.38
C LEU A 165 8.09 8.16 15.30
N GLY A 166 8.24 8.86 16.42
CA GLY A 166 7.13 9.16 17.32
C GLY A 166 6.06 10.04 16.64
N GLY A 167 4.80 9.89 17.08
CA GLY A 167 3.71 10.78 16.64
C GLY A 167 3.28 10.62 15.18
N GLY A 168 3.55 9.48 14.54
CA GLY A 168 3.15 9.21 13.15
C GLY A 168 4.03 9.86 12.09
N ARG A 169 5.21 10.34 12.47
CA ARG A 169 6.24 10.83 11.56
C ARG A 169 7.10 9.67 11.05
N PHE A 170 7.77 9.89 9.92
CA PHE A 170 8.62 8.88 9.31
C PHE A 170 9.92 9.51 8.80
N LEU A 171 11.01 8.74 8.90
CA LEU A 171 12.25 8.98 8.17
C LEU A 171 12.28 8.10 6.93
N VAL A 172 12.95 8.60 5.89
CA VAL A 172 13.38 7.83 4.75
C VAL A 172 14.87 7.58 4.90
N GLN A 173 15.25 6.31 4.91
CA GLN A 173 16.62 5.87 4.79
C GLN A 173 16.89 5.55 3.32
N SER A 174 17.95 6.13 2.75
CA SER A 174 18.30 5.99 1.32
C SER A 174 19.65 5.31 1.07
N VAL A 175 20.31 4.85 2.13
CA VAL A 175 21.60 4.18 2.06
C VAL A 175 21.49 2.78 2.67
N PRO A 176 22.13 1.77 2.04
CA PRO A 176 22.17 0.43 2.60
C PRO A 176 22.80 0.44 3.99
N GLY A 177 22.08 -0.09 4.97
CA GLY A 177 22.53 -0.22 6.34
C GLY A 177 21.34 -0.60 7.21
N GLU A 178 21.53 -1.51 8.15
CA GLU A 178 20.44 -1.87 9.06
C GLU A 178 20.40 -0.86 10.21
N LEU A 179 19.31 -0.08 10.28
CA LEU A 179 18.98 0.63 11.50
C LEU A 179 18.38 -0.38 12.47
N SER A 180 19.18 -0.82 13.44
CA SER A 180 18.71 -1.68 14.53
C SER A 180 17.61 -0.95 15.32
N MET A 181 16.83 -1.73 16.10
CA MET A 181 15.83 -1.17 17.00
C MET A 181 16.42 -0.14 17.98
N ASP A 182 17.69 -0.31 18.37
CA ASP A 182 18.39 0.63 19.24
C ASP A 182 18.73 1.94 18.51
N HIS A 183 19.16 1.86 17.25
CA HIS A 183 19.36 3.06 16.43
C HIS A 183 18.05 3.84 16.27
N SER A 184 16.93 3.16 15.98
CA SER A 184 15.62 3.81 15.86
C SER A 184 15.19 4.48 17.17
N ARG A 185 15.42 3.86 18.32
CA ARG A 185 15.11 4.45 19.64
C ARG A 185 15.96 5.68 19.93
N VAL A 186 17.25 5.65 19.60
CA VAL A 186 18.13 6.81 19.76
C VAL A 186 17.70 7.95 18.83
N LEU A 187 17.31 7.65 17.59
CA LEU A 187 16.76 8.64 16.66
C LEU A 187 15.44 9.25 17.17
N GLN A 188 14.58 8.46 17.81
CA GLN A 188 13.36 8.95 18.44
C GLN A 188 13.66 9.89 19.62
N LEU A 189 14.70 9.61 20.43
CA LEU A 189 15.12 10.55 21.47
C LEU A 189 15.67 11.87 20.91
N ALA A 190 16.38 11.81 19.79
CA ALA A 190 16.92 12.98 19.12
C ALA A 190 15.82 13.90 18.54
N GLU A 191 14.59 13.40 18.40
CA GLU A 191 13.48 14.12 17.77
C GLU A 191 13.10 15.40 18.52
N ASP A 192 13.12 15.36 19.85
CA ASP A 192 12.71 16.50 20.69
C ASP A 192 13.84 17.53 20.87
N ALA A 193 15.09 17.05 20.99
CA ALA A 193 16.24 17.88 21.35
C ALA A 193 17.16 18.22 20.17
N ALA A 194 16.98 17.60 19.00
CA ALA A 194 17.89 17.64 17.84
C ALA A 194 19.32 17.12 18.10
N TYR A 195 19.61 16.62 19.30
CA TYR A 195 20.85 15.96 19.68
C TYR A 195 20.55 14.88 20.73
N VAL A 196 21.51 13.97 20.94
CA VAL A 196 21.47 12.99 22.02
C VAL A 196 22.77 13.03 22.80
N THR A 197 22.68 12.86 24.12
CA THR A 197 23.85 12.70 24.99
C THR A 197 23.83 11.31 25.61
N LYS A 198 25.01 10.83 26.03
CA LYS A 198 25.13 9.56 26.75
C LYS A 198 24.25 9.54 28.00
N GLU A 199 24.21 10.65 28.74
CA GLU A 199 23.38 10.80 29.94
C GLU A 199 21.89 10.66 29.62
N LEU A 200 21.41 11.33 28.57
CA LEU A 200 20.02 11.24 28.13
C LEU A 200 19.65 9.80 27.71
N ILE A 201 20.53 9.11 26.99
CA ILE A 201 20.31 7.72 26.58
C ILE A 201 20.25 6.80 27.80
N MET A 202 21.17 6.96 28.76
CA MET A 202 21.17 6.16 29.99
C MET A 202 19.97 6.44 30.90
N ASP A 203 19.40 7.65 30.87
CA ASP A 203 18.22 8.01 31.65
C ASP A 203 16.91 7.48 31.02
N LYS A 204 16.81 7.50 29.68
CA LYS A 204 15.55 7.22 28.96
C LYS A 204 15.42 5.79 28.42
N LEU A 205 16.53 5.10 28.12
CA LEU A 205 16.52 3.80 27.41
C LEU A 205 17.13 2.65 28.21
N ARG A 206 17.45 2.87 29.49
CA ARG A 206 18.07 1.86 30.34
C ARG A 206 17.05 1.05 31.14
#